data_AF-A0A2E8J1P0-F1
#
_entry.id   AF-A0A2E8J1P0-F1
#
_cell.length_a   1.000
_cell.length_b   1.000
_cell.length_c   1.000
_cell.angle_alpha   90.00
_cell.angle_beta   90.00
_cell.angle_gamma   90.00
#
_symmetry.space_group_name_H-M   'P 1'
#
loop_
_entity.id
_entity.type
_entity.pdbx_description
1 polymer ?
#
loop_
_entity_poly.entity_id
_entity_poly.type
_entity_poly.pdbx_seq_one_letter_code
_entity_poly.pdbx_strand_id
1 'polypeptide(L)'
;MEKGMFGSIPVWEMLVLVVVVLATLSLATPESESNQQVLEVSEITGEMRLTSRASMDALGLQDFQIGPLATIALDVHPIQSQGCTECQTIPTGFHISGEVTITELIDSAGRNGRVEGTLNITYLRESTDTHTLREWFNVDWNAGSASSHWVGMLHHTPAKWTPSEEFSSTFLETAQGFESRTGPFVSFHSVGETSREIEGCLPGGFSCSKASQSDYTMIANFTEPRTPSLIAHPENWHMSSSNQSALDQPEGMDGIHSILSLDDTVASSEVWSPDSNATPTAMQTWSINTSNSPNFSPMTPFFQALGLPSISYDVPDGTWTEADFSHYSTGVITNEQGELVLSLVRLDT
;
A
#
# COMPACT_ATOMS: atom_id res chain seq x y z
N MET A 1 2.27 34.66 64.45
CA MET A 1 2.40 35.70 63.41
C MET A 1 3.75 35.44 62.75
N GLU A 2 3.77 34.58 61.74
CA GLU A 2 5.00 34.19 61.06
C GLU A 2 4.75 34.30 59.56
N LYS A 3 5.46 35.24 58.96
CA LYS A 3 5.43 35.57 57.54
C LYS A 3 6.35 34.59 56.81
N GLY A 4 5.88 34.16 55.64
CA GLY A 4 6.71 34.17 54.43
C GLY A 4 7.38 32.85 54.07
N MET A 5 6.80 32.15 53.09
CA MET A 5 7.59 31.46 52.08
C MET A 5 6.78 31.28 50.79
N PHE A 6 6.42 32.39 50.14
CA PHE A 6 6.25 32.39 48.69
C PHE A 6 7.48 33.11 48.15
N GLY A 7 8.50 32.31 47.80
CA GLY A 7 9.65 32.82 47.07
C GLY A 7 9.15 33.51 45.81
N SER A 8 9.60 34.74 45.61
CA SER A 8 9.39 35.50 44.39
C SER A 8 9.86 34.66 43.21
N ILE A 9 8.91 34.14 42.43
CA ILE A 9 9.20 33.54 41.13
C ILE A 9 9.93 34.62 40.32
N PRO A 10 11.16 34.36 39.83
CA PRO A 10 11.92 35.34 39.06
C PRO A 10 11.08 35.80 37.86
N VAL A 11 11.11 37.12 37.59
CA VAL A 11 10.30 37.77 36.54
C VAL A 11 10.42 37.07 35.18
N TRP A 12 11.56 36.46 34.90
CA TRP A 12 11.79 35.69 33.67
C TRP A 12 11.01 34.38 33.58
N GLU A 13 10.81 33.66 34.68
CA GLU A 13 9.99 32.42 34.66
C GLU A 13 8.52 32.75 34.38
N MET A 14 8.01 33.85 34.93
CA MET A 14 6.67 34.35 34.61
C MET A 14 6.55 34.76 33.14
N LEU A 15 7.59 35.38 32.58
CA LEU A 15 7.58 35.79 31.18
C LEU A 15 7.64 34.58 30.22
N VAL A 16 8.45 33.57 30.54
CA VAL A 16 8.48 32.30 29.79
C VAL A 16 7.14 31.58 29.88
N LEU A 17 6.53 31.49 31.07
CA LEU A 17 5.21 30.89 31.25
C LEU A 17 4.16 31.61 30.40
N VAL A 18 4.16 32.94 30.39
CA VAL A 18 3.23 33.75 29.58
C VAL A 18 3.44 33.52 28.09
N VAL A 19 4.69 33.45 27.62
CA VAL A 19 5.00 33.14 26.20
C VAL A 19 4.54 31.74 25.82
N VAL A 20 4.77 30.74 26.67
CA VAL A 20 4.31 29.35 26.43
C VAL A 20 2.79 29.31 26.40
N VAL A 21 2.11 29.93 27.36
CA VAL A 21 0.63 29.99 27.38
C VAL A 21 0.09 30.72 26.16
N LEU A 22 0.64 31.86 25.77
CA LEU A 22 0.25 32.58 24.55
C LEU A 22 0.53 31.78 23.28
N ALA A 23 1.64 31.05 23.21
CA ALA A 23 1.93 30.13 22.11
C ALA A 23 0.91 29.00 22.05
N THR A 24 0.57 28.37 23.20
CA THR A 24 -0.45 27.31 23.23
C THR A 24 -1.85 27.80 22.87
N LEU A 25 -2.21 29.03 23.27
CA LEU A 25 -3.50 29.63 22.95
C LEU A 25 -3.58 30.12 21.49
N SER A 26 -2.45 30.55 20.90
CA SER A 26 -2.39 30.94 19.48
C SER A 26 -2.37 29.75 18.52
N LEU A 27 -1.93 28.57 18.99
CA LEU A 27 -2.08 27.30 18.26
C LEU A 27 -3.53 26.78 18.30
N ALA A 28 -4.34 27.23 19.26
CA ALA A 28 -5.76 26.91 19.35
C ALA A 28 -6.60 27.87 18.47
N THR A 29 -6.24 28.02 17.20
CA THR A 29 -7.23 28.46 16.21
C THR A 29 -8.20 27.30 16.02
N PRO A 30 -9.51 27.46 16.34
CA PRO A 30 -10.48 26.47 15.91
C PRO A 30 -10.39 26.43 14.39
N GLU A 31 -10.12 25.24 13.86
CA GLU A 31 -10.19 24.95 12.44
C GLU A 31 -11.52 25.53 11.96
N SER A 32 -11.47 26.46 11.01
CA SER A 32 -12.68 26.82 10.31
C SER A 32 -13.17 25.51 9.71
N GLU A 33 -14.32 25.02 10.15
CA GLU A 33 -15.07 23.96 9.48
C GLU A 33 -15.33 24.46 8.06
N SER A 34 -14.35 24.29 7.19
CA SER A 34 -14.56 24.37 5.77
C SER A 34 -15.50 23.20 5.53
N ASN A 35 -16.73 23.53 5.16
CA ASN A 35 -17.73 22.57 4.75
C ASN A 35 -17.32 21.98 3.40
N GLN A 36 -16.09 21.44 3.32
CA GLN A 36 -15.61 20.66 2.21
C GLN A 36 -16.48 19.41 2.21
N GLN A 37 -17.32 19.29 1.19
CA GLN A 37 -18.05 18.06 0.95
C GLN A 37 -17.00 16.95 0.88
N VAL A 38 -17.11 15.98 1.79
CA VAL A 38 -16.29 14.78 1.77
C VAL A 38 -16.71 14.01 0.52
N LEU A 39 -15.89 14.04 -0.51
CA LEU A 39 -16.11 13.28 -1.74
C LEU A 39 -15.28 12.00 -1.69
N GLU A 40 -15.79 10.95 -2.33
CA GLU A 40 -15.06 9.70 -2.54
C GLU A 40 -14.80 9.48 -4.04
N VAL A 41 -13.71 8.79 -4.37
CA VAL A 41 -13.40 8.44 -5.76
C VAL A 41 -14.40 7.39 -6.27
N SER A 42 -14.89 7.59 -7.50
CA SER A 42 -15.85 6.70 -8.16
C SER A 42 -15.31 6.03 -9.40
N GLU A 43 -14.40 6.68 -10.12
CA GLU A 43 -13.89 6.21 -11.40
C GLU A 43 -12.45 6.71 -11.61
N ILE A 44 -11.61 5.87 -12.20
CA ILE A 44 -10.23 6.18 -12.59
C ILE A 44 -10.06 5.79 -14.05
N THR A 45 -9.72 6.76 -14.90
CA THR A 45 -9.44 6.52 -16.32
C THR A 45 -8.11 7.13 -16.71
N GLY A 46 -7.44 6.59 -17.72
CA GLY A 46 -6.21 7.21 -18.21
C GLY A 46 -5.28 6.26 -18.94
N GLU A 47 -4.05 6.73 -19.11
CA GLU A 47 -2.99 6.01 -19.80
C GLU A 47 -1.72 5.97 -18.95
N MET A 48 -0.98 4.89 -19.07
CA MET A 48 0.29 4.64 -18.40
C MET A 48 1.25 3.93 -19.35
N ARG A 49 2.45 4.49 -19.53
CA ARG A 49 3.54 3.86 -20.27
C ARG A 49 4.40 3.05 -19.30
N LEU A 50 4.56 1.76 -19.57
CA LEU A 50 5.31 0.84 -18.71
C LEU A 50 6.81 0.99 -18.98
N THR A 51 7.43 2.03 -18.41
CA THR A 51 8.82 2.44 -18.73
C THR A 51 9.89 1.67 -17.96
N SER A 52 9.53 0.85 -16.98
CA SER A 52 10.48 0.09 -16.15
C SER A 52 10.27 -1.42 -16.26
N ARG A 53 11.33 -2.21 -16.04
CA ARG A 53 11.23 -3.68 -16.00
C ARG A 53 10.27 -4.15 -14.90
N ALA A 54 10.33 -3.52 -13.72
CA ALA A 54 9.40 -3.79 -12.63
C ALA A 54 7.92 -3.59 -13.03
N SER A 55 7.61 -2.54 -13.80
CA SER A 55 6.24 -2.31 -14.29
C SER A 55 5.75 -3.37 -15.29
N MET A 56 6.67 -3.94 -16.08
CA MET A 56 6.36 -5.05 -16.99
C MET A 56 6.13 -6.36 -16.22
N ASP A 57 7.00 -6.66 -15.27
CA ASP A 57 6.98 -7.90 -14.51
C ASP A 57 5.76 -7.98 -13.59
N ALA A 58 5.32 -6.83 -13.05
CA ALA A 58 4.10 -6.72 -12.24
C ALA A 58 2.82 -7.13 -12.99
N LEU A 59 2.84 -7.11 -14.33
CA LEU A 59 1.70 -7.48 -15.18
C LEU A 59 1.94 -8.80 -15.94
N GLY A 60 2.96 -9.57 -15.58
CA GLY A 60 3.29 -10.83 -16.23
C GLY A 60 3.84 -10.68 -17.65
N LEU A 61 4.54 -9.56 -17.94
CA LEU A 61 5.04 -9.21 -19.27
C LEU A 61 6.57 -9.33 -19.39
N GLN A 62 7.17 -10.32 -18.72
CA GLN A 62 8.63 -10.48 -18.62
C GLN A 62 9.29 -10.64 -20.00
N ASP A 63 8.60 -11.27 -20.96
CA ASP A 63 9.11 -11.58 -22.31
C ASP A 63 9.04 -10.39 -23.30
N PHE A 64 8.48 -9.26 -22.88
CA PHE A 64 8.27 -8.08 -23.72
C PHE A 64 9.28 -6.95 -23.43
N GLN A 65 9.50 -6.09 -24.43
CA GLN A 65 10.28 -4.86 -24.28
C GLN A 65 9.52 -3.84 -23.43
N ILE A 66 10.27 -3.00 -22.69
CA ILE A 66 9.70 -1.87 -21.95
C ILE A 66 9.12 -0.80 -22.89
N GLY A 67 8.24 0.04 -22.37
CA GLY A 67 7.60 1.13 -23.09
C GLY A 67 6.21 0.89 -23.70
N PRO A 68 5.50 -0.25 -23.53
CA PRO A 68 4.14 -0.37 -24.04
C PRO A 68 3.18 0.59 -23.32
N LEU A 69 2.05 0.87 -23.96
CA LEU A 69 1.01 1.79 -23.46
C LEU A 69 -0.16 0.99 -22.89
N ALA A 70 -0.41 1.15 -21.59
CA ALA A 70 -1.58 0.64 -20.90
C ALA A 70 -2.66 1.73 -20.82
N THR A 71 -3.88 1.40 -21.25
CA THR A 71 -5.08 2.23 -21.09
C THR A 71 -5.97 1.57 -20.05
N ILE A 72 -6.42 2.33 -19.07
CA ILE A 72 -7.24 1.84 -17.95
C ILE A 72 -8.59 2.55 -17.91
N ALA A 73 -9.62 1.79 -17.55
CA ALA A 73 -10.93 2.30 -17.17
C ALA A 73 -11.45 1.48 -16.01
N LEU A 74 -11.41 2.07 -14.81
CA LEU A 74 -11.65 1.39 -13.55
C LEU A 74 -12.76 2.08 -12.77
N ASP A 75 -13.73 1.30 -12.32
CA ASP A 75 -14.75 1.73 -11.36
C ASP A 75 -14.27 1.48 -9.95
N VAL A 76 -14.54 2.42 -9.03
CA VAL A 76 -14.24 2.30 -7.61
C VAL A 76 -15.54 2.29 -6.82
N HIS A 77 -15.69 1.34 -5.90
CA HIS A 77 -16.84 1.20 -5.03
C HIS A 77 -16.43 1.05 -3.56
N PRO A 78 -17.08 1.73 -2.60
CA PRO A 78 -16.83 1.49 -1.19
C PRO A 78 -17.33 0.10 -0.79
N ILE A 79 -16.58 -0.54 0.10
CA ILE A 79 -16.90 -1.87 0.64
C ILE A 79 -16.76 -1.89 2.15
N GLN A 80 -17.51 -2.80 2.77
CA GLN A 80 -17.44 -3.09 4.18
C GLN A 80 -17.42 -4.60 4.40
N SER A 81 -16.51 -5.04 5.27
CA SER A 81 -16.37 -6.45 5.61
C SER A 81 -17.46 -6.92 6.58
N GLN A 82 -17.96 -8.14 6.37
CA GLN A 82 -18.85 -8.84 7.29
C GLN A 82 -18.21 -10.14 7.79
N GLY A 83 -18.39 -10.44 9.08
CA GLY A 83 -17.99 -11.71 9.66
C GLY A 83 -16.59 -11.74 10.28
N CYS A 84 -15.92 -10.60 10.46
CA CYS A 84 -14.69 -10.57 11.24
C CYS A 84 -14.98 -10.73 12.74
N THR A 85 -14.62 -11.89 13.30
CA THR A 85 -14.81 -12.19 14.74
C THR A 85 -13.66 -11.69 15.60
N GLU A 86 -12.50 -11.42 15.01
CA GLU A 86 -11.27 -11.04 15.70
C GLU A 86 -10.92 -9.55 15.51
N CYS A 87 -11.82 -8.77 14.90
CA CYS A 87 -11.63 -7.35 14.69
C CYS A 87 -12.15 -6.51 15.87
N GLN A 88 -11.40 -5.48 16.23
CA GLN A 88 -11.78 -4.42 17.14
C GLN A 88 -12.80 -3.46 16.49
N THR A 89 -12.62 -3.15 15.21
CA THR A 89 -13.54 -2.32 14.43
C THR A 89 -13.91 -3.03 13.12
N ILE A 90 -15.06 -2.67 12.53
CA ILE A 90 -15.50 -3.30 11.28
C ILE A 90 -14.59 -2.81 10.15
N PRO A 91 -13.87 -3.68 9.42
CA PRO A 91 -13.01 -3.25 8.33
C PRO A 91 -13.81 -2.61 7.19
N THR A 92 -13.32 -1.49 6.68
CA THR A 92 -13.88 -0.76 5.54
C THR A 92 -12.81 -0.50 4.50
N GLY A 93 -13.21 -0.22 3.26
CA GLY A 93 -12.27 0.15 2.22
C GLY A 93 -12.95 0.27 0.88
N PHE A 94 -12.29 -0.19 -0.18
CA PHE A 94 -12.78 -0.04 -1.54
C PHE A 94 -12.51 -1.29 -2.39
N HIS A 95 -13.33 -1.44 -3.43
CA HIS A 95 -13.14 -2.38 -4.51
C HIS A 95 -12.95 -1.59 -5.80
N ILE A 96 -11.88 -1.90 -6.54
CA ILE A 96 -11.61 -1.35 -7.87
C ILE A 96 -11.76 -2.48 -8.88
N SER A 97 -12.52 -2.26 -9.95
CA SER A 97 -12.69 -3.24 -11.01
C SER A 97 -12.77 -2.56 -12.37
N GLY A 98 -12.17 -3.15 -13.39
CA GLY A 98 -12.36 -2.67 -14.75
C GLY A 98 -11.38 -3.26 -15.75
N GLU A 99 -11.38 -2.67 -16.95
CA GLU A 99 -10.62 -3.17 -18.10
C GLU A 99 -9.27 -2.46 -18.20
N VAL A 100 -8.24 -3.25 -18.52
CA VAL A 100 -6.90 -2.76 -18.83
C VAL A 100 -6.48 -3.31 -20.19
N THR A 101 -6.16 -2.40 -21.10
CA THR A 101 -5.68 -2.75 -22.44
C THR A 101 -4.24 -2.29 -22.61
N ILE A 102 -3.34 -3.22 -22.93
CA ILE A 102 -1.92 -2.95 -23.15
C ILE A 102 -1.61 -3.13 -24.63
N THR A 103 -1.18 -2.06 -25.26
CA THR A 103 -0.81 -1.99 -26.68
C THR A 103 0.67 -1.67 -26.83
N GLU A 104 1.17 -1.65 -28.08
CA GLU A 104 2.60 -1.40 -28.36
C GLU A 104 3.54 -2.44 -27.74
N LEU A 105 3.04 -3.64 -27.44
CA LEU A 105 3.88 -4.74 -26.94
C LEU A 105 4.75 -5.28 -28.07
N ILE A 106 6.06 -5.38 -27.81
CA ILE A 106 7.03 -5.93 -28.76
C ILE A 106 7.76 -7.07 -28.06
N ASP A 107 7.66 -8.27 -28.61
CA ASP A 107 8.36 -9.43 -28.08
C ASP A 107 9.84 -9.46 -28.48
N SER A 108 10.58 -10.44 -27.97
CA SER A 108 12.00 -10.65 -28.30
C SER A 108 12.28 -10.92 -29.79
N ALA A 109 11.27 -11.34 -30.56
CA ALA A 109 11.35 -11.56 -32.00
C ALA A 109 10.91 -10.33 -32.84
N GLY A 110 10.55 -9.21 -32.19
CA GLY A 110 10.11 -7.98 -32.85
C GLY A 110 8.66 -8.04 -33.36
N ARG A 111 7.84 -8.98 -32.87
CA ARG A 111 6.43 -9.09 -33.24
C ARG A 111 5.59 -8.20 -32.32
N ASN A 112 4.57 -7.58 -32.90
CA ASN A 112 3.61 -6.78 -32.14
C ASN A 112 2.62 -7.69 -31.41
N GLY A 113 2.38 -7.39 -30.14
CA GLY A 113 1.38 -8.00 -29.29
C GLY A 113 0.34 -6.99 -28.79
N ARG A 114 -0.70 -7.53 -28.17
CA ARG A 114 -1.70 -6.80 -27.40
C ARG A 114 -2.13 -7.72 -26.26
N VAL A 115 -2.30 -7.15 -25.07
CA VAL A 115 -2.87 -7.85 -23.91
C VAL A 115 -4.11 -7.09 -23.48
N GLU A 116 -5.18 -7.81 -23.21
CA GLU A 116 -6.43 -7.29 -22.66
C GLU A 116 -6.77 -8.14 -21.46
N GLY A 117 -7.18 -7.49 -20.38
CA GLY A 117 -7.51 -8.19 -19.16
C GLY A 117 -8.32 -7.32 -18.21
N THR A 118 -8.84 -7.98 -17.17
CA THR A 118 -9.59 -7.33 -16.11
C THR A 118 -8.71 -7.21 -14.86
N LEU A 119 -8.72 -6.03 -14.26
CA LEU A 119 -8.06 -5.79 -12.97
C LEU A 119 -9.12 -5.70 -11.88
N ASN A 120 -8.99 -6.52 -10.84
CA ASN A 120 -9.83 -6.48 -9.65
C ASN A 120 -8.95 -6.26 -8.42
N ILE A 121 -9.18 -5.18 -7.68
CA ILE A 121 -8.46 -4.87 -6.44
C ILE A 121 -9.48 -4.73 -5.33
N THR A 122 -9.29 -5.47 -4.25
CA THR A 122 -10.04 -5.30 -3.01
C THR A 122 -9.08 -4.83 -1.95
N TYR A 123 -9.41 -3.74 -1.26
CA TYR A 123 -8.65 -3.22 -0.15
C TYR A 123 -9.55 -3.00 1.05
N LEU A 124 -9.15 -3.53 2.20
CA LEU A 124 -9.84 -3.34 3.47
C LEU A 124 -8.85 -2.85 4.52
N ARG A 125 -9.33 -2.00 5.41
CA ARG A 125 -8.58 -1.48 6.54
C ARG A 125 -9.43 -1.60 7.80
N GLU A 126 -8.82 -2.15 8.83
CA GLU A 126 -9.30 -2.01 10.20
C GLU A 126 -8.56 -0.84 10.84
N SER A 127 -9.30 0.22 11.15
CA SER A 127 -8.74 1.40 11.79
C SER A 127 -9.62 1.89 12.94
N THR A 128 -8.98 2.61 13.85
CA THR A 128 -9.59 3.56 14.77
C THR A 128 -9.57 4.95 14.12
N ASP A 129 -10.07 5.97 14.81
CA ASP A 129 -10.10 7.36 14.30
C ASP A 129 -8.72 7.91 13.92
N THR A 130 -7.63 7.36 14.49
CA THR A 130 -6.28 7.91 14.33
C THR A 130 -5.22 6.88 13.97
N HIS A 131 -5.55 5.59 14.01
CA HIS A 131 -4.58 4.52 13.82
C HIS A 131 -5.15 3.37 13.01
N THR A 132 -4.33 2.85 12.10
CA THR A 132 -4.57 1.62 11.35
C THR A 132 -3.99 0.42 12.11
N LEU A 133 -4.81 -0.61 12.31
CA LEU A 133 -4.45 -1.84 13.02
C LEU A 133 -4.07 -2.94 12.04
N ARG A 134 -4.94 -3.20 11.05
CA ARG A 134 -4.74 -4.23 10.04
C ARG A 134 -5.19 -3.74 8.67
N GLU A 135 -4.53 -4.22 7.63
CA GLU A 135 -4.87 -3.93 6.23
C GLU A 135 -4.90 -5.26 5.47
N TRP A 136 -5.90 -5.44 4.61
CA TRP A 136 -5.99 -6.58 3.70
C TRP A 136 -6.06 -6.07 2.28
N PHE A 137 -5.42 -6.79 1.37
CA PHE A 137 -5.50 -6.52 -0.05
C PHE A 137 -5.63 -7.81 -0.84
N ASN A 138 -6.38 -7.74 -1.92
CA ASN A 138 -6.46 -8.76 -2.95
C ASN A 138 -6.30 -8.04 -4.29
N VAL A 139 -5.33 -8.47 -5.09
CA VAL A 139 -5.07 -7.96 -6.45
C VAL A 139 -5.16 -9.16 -7.39
N ASP A 140 -6.19 -9.18 -8.22
CA ASP A 140 -6.43 -10.19 -9.25
C ASP A 140 -6.36 -9.52 -10.63
N TRP A 141 -5.27 -9.80 -11.33
CA TRP A 141 -5.04 -9.42 -12.72
C TRP A 141 -5.31 -10.64 -13.59
N ASN A 142 -6.37 -10.59 -14.39
CA ASN A 142 -6.75 -11.68 -15.28
C ASN A 142 -6.52 -11.28 -16.73
N ALA A 143 -5.47 -11.86 -17.33
CA ALA A 143 -5.04 -11.59 -18.70
C ALA A 143 -4.53 -12.86 -19.40
N GLY A 144 -5.18 -13.99 -19.14
CA GLY A 144 -4.78 -15.28 -19.70
C GLY A 144 -3.44 -15.73 -19.16
N SER A 145 -2.42 -15.88 -20.01
CA SER A 145 -1.09 -16.36 -19.62
C SER A 145 -0.27 -15.37 -18.80
N ALA A 146 -0.68 -14.10 -18.77
CA ALA A 146 -0.03 -13.04 -18.00
C ALA A 146 -0.75 -12.76 -16.66
N SER A 147 -1.73 -13.60 -16.29
CA SER A 147 -2.51 -13.43 -15.07
C SER A 147 -1.64 -13.52 -13.82
N SER A 148 -2.08 -12.84 -12.77
CA SER A 148 -1.45 -12.92 -11.46
C SER A 148 -2.48 -12.60 -10.39
N HIS A 149 -2.47 -13.37 -9.30
CA HIS A 149 -3.38 -13.16 -8.19
C HIS A 149 -2.61 -13.18 -6.87
N TRP A 150 -2.69 -12.05 -6.16
CA TRP A 150 -2.02 -11.81 -4.90
C TRP A 150 -3.03 -11.47 -3.82
N VAL A 151 -2.92 -12.12 -2.67
CA VAL A 151 -3.70 -11.81 -1.48
C VAL A 151 -2.74 -11.53 -0.34
N GLY A 152 -2.99 -10.51 0.45
CA GLY A 152 -2.15 -10.21 1.59
C GLY A 152 -2.86 -9.57 2.76
N MET A 153 -2.21 -9.68 3.91
CA MET A 153 -2.61 -9.02 5.14
C MET A 153 -1.38 -8.43 5.83
N LEU A 154 -1.52 -7.18 6.28
CA LEU A 154 -0.57 -6.46 7.11
C LEU A 154 -1.16 -6.26 8.51
N HIS A 155 -0.36 -6.54 9.53
CA HIS A 155 -0.65 -6.24 10.93
C HIS A 155 0.33 -5.17 11.42
N HIS A 156 -0.20 -4.07 11.95
CA HIS A 156 0.61 -2.97 12.48
C HIS A 156 0.80 -3.10 13.99
N THR A 157 2.01 -3.43 14.42
CA THR A 157 2.39 -3.50 15.84
C THR A 157 3.72 -2.75 16.05
N PRO A 158 3.70 -1.51 16.58
CA PRO A 158 2.54 -0.75 17.06
C PRO A 158 1.62 -0.30 15.91
N ALA A 159 0.38 0.06 16.26
CA ALA A 159 -0.61 0.56 15.31
C ALA A 159 -0.07 1.77 14.53
N LYS A 160 -0.33 1.80 13.21
CA LYS A 160 0.17 2.84 12.31
C LYS A 160 -0.65 4.11 12.44
N TRP A 161 0.00 5.22 12.82
CA TRP A 161 -0.66 6.52 12.87
C TRP A 161 -1.16 6.94 11.48
N THR A 162 -2.45 7.27 11.39
CA THR A 162 -3.16 7.64 10.16
C THR A 162 -4.06 8.85 10.47
N PRO A 163 -3.53 10.09 10.38
CA PRO A 163 -4.32 11.28 10.66
C PRO A 163 -5.42 11.49 9.62
N SER A 164 -6.48 12.22 9.99
CA SER A 164 -7.65 12.50 9.15
C SER A 164 -7.37 13.43 7.96
N GLU A 165 -6.27 14.18 7.98
CA GLU A 165 -5.87 15.06 6.87
C GLU A 165 -4.82 14.38 5.99
N GLU A 166 -5.28 13.78 4.89
CA GLU A 166 -4.50 12.84 4.06
C GLU A 166 -3.39 13.47 3.21
N PHE A 167 -3.32 14.80 3.06
CA PHE A 167 -2.48 15.43 2.03
C PHE A 167 -1.26 16.21 2.52
N SER A 168 -1.28 16.76 3.75
CA SER A 168 -0.43 17.91 4.08
C SER A 168 1.07 17.60 4.17
N SER A 169 1.45 16.33 4.40
CA SER A 169 2.86 15.95 4.52
C SER A 169 3.47 15.41 3.22
N THR A 170 2.67 14.84 2.31
CA THR A 170 3.15 14.24 1.05
C THR A 170 3.25 15.26 -0.07
N PHE A 171 2.38 16.27 -0.11
CA PHE A 171 2.28 17.21 -1.22
C PHE A 171 2.64 18.65 -0.82
N LEU A 172 3.19 19.40 -1.77
CA LEU A 172 3.32 20.85 -1.71
C LEU A 172 2.26 21.46 -2.61
N GLU A 173 1.54 22.43 -2.08
CA GLU A 173 0.67 23.28 -2.88
C GLU A 173 1.51 24.26 -3.70
N THR A 174 1.16 24.39 -4.99
CA THR A 174 1.81 25.27 -5.96
C THR A 174 0.75 26.05 -6.73
N ALA A 175 1.16 27.03 -7.54
CA ALA A 175 0.24 27.77 -8.40
C ALA A 175 -0.46 26.90 -9.47
N GLN A 176 0.03 25.68 -9.71
CA GLN A 176 -0.46 24.77 -10.75
C GLN A 176 -1.23 23.56 -10.16
N GLY A 177 -1.36 23.48 -8.84
CA GLY A 177 -1.93 22.32 -8.14
C GLY A 177 -0.98 21.79 -7.07
N PHE A 178 -1.01 20.49 -6.83
CA PHE A 178 -0.21 19.81 -5.82
C PHE A 178 0.92 19.00 -6.44
N GLU A 179 2.09 18.99 -5.81
CA GLU A 179 3.28 18.26 -6.26
C GLU A 179 3.88 17.44 -5.11
N SER A 180 4.28 16.20 -5.38
CA SER A 180 4.87 15.29 -4.39
C SER A 180 6.19 15.84 -3.82
N ARG A 181 6.34 15.79 -2.50
CA ARG A 181 7.57 16.18 -1.76
C ARG A 181 8.66 15.13 -1.84
N THR A 182 8.26 13.87 -1.86
CA THR A 182 9.13 12.70 -1.74
C THR A 182 8.63 11.58 -2.65
N GLY A 183 9.54 10.72 -3.09
CA GLY A 183 9.23 9.59 -3.96
C GLY A 183 9.25 9.94 -5.46
N PRO A 184 8.64 9.09 -6.32
CA PRO A 184 8.50 9.43 -7.73
C PRO A 184 7.67 10.70 -7.88
N PHE A 185 7.99 11.50 -8.89
CA PHE A 185 7.27 12.74 -9.15
C PHE A 185 5.79 12.43 -9.44
N VAL A 186 4.89 13.01 -8.65
CA VAL A 186 3.45 12.98 -8.86
C VAL A 186 2.91 14.39 -8.70
N SER A 187 2.10 14.85 -9.65
CA SER A 187 1.35 16.08 -9.55
C SER A 187 -0.13 15.83 -9.80
N PHE A 188 -0.98 16.62 -9.17
CA PHE A 188 -2.40 16.61 -9.46
C PHE A 188 -3.02 17.99 -9.30
N HIS A 189 -4.08 18.23 -10.05
CA HIS A 189 -4.86 19.46 -9.94
C HIS A 189 -6.34 19.16 -10.14
N SER A 190 -7.19 19.94 -9.48
CA SER A 190 -8.64 19.81 -9.62
C SER A 190 -9.10 20.32 -10.98
N VAL A 191 -9.87 19.51 -11.68
CA VAL A 191 -10.54 19.85 -12.95
C VAL A 191 -12.03 20.00 -12.64
N GLY A 192 -12.46 21.22 -12.35
CA GLY A 192 -13.81 21.47 -11.83
C GLY A 192 -13.95 21.08 -10.35
N GLU A 193 -15.19 20.75 -9.93
CA GLU A 193 -15.50 20.46 -8.52
C GLU A 193 -15.35 18.97 -8.16
N THR A 194 -15.48 18.07 -9.14
CA THR A 194 -15.63 16.62 -8.91
C THR A 194 -14.62 15.77 -9.67
N SER A 195 -13.55 16.34 -10.21
CA SER A 195 -12.53 15.59 -10.93
C SER A 195 -11.13 16.10 -10.62
N ARG A 196 -10.14 15.21 -10.69
CA ARG A 196 -8.72 15.54 -10.61
C ARG A 196 -7.97 14.92 -11.75
N GLU A 197 -7.14 15.71 -12.40
CA GLU A 197 -6.14 15.22 -13.34
C GLU A 197 -4.83 14.99 -12.59
N ILE A 198 -4.24 13.82 -12.81
CA ILE A 198 -3.09 13.31 -12.07
C ILE A 198 -2.06 12.87 -13.11
N GLU A 199 -0.82 13.30 -12.93
CA GLU A 199 0.29 12.88 -13.77
C GLU A 199 1.48 12.51 -12.90
N GLY A 200 2.38 11.71 -13.43
CA GLY A 200 3.59 11.39 -12.71
C GLY A 200 4.38 10.25 -13.28
N CYS A 201 5.28 9.76 -12.44
CA CYS A 201 6.32 8.82 -12.79
C CYS A 201 6.10 7.48 -12.10
N LEU A 202 6.38 6.41 -12.83
CA LEU A 202 6.45 5.08 -12.24
C LEU A 202 7.74 4.94 -11.41
N PRO A 203 7.72 4.15 -10.32
CA PRO A 203 8.93 3.81 -9.60
C PRO A 203 10.00 3.22 -10.53
N GLY A 204 11.25 3.63 -10.34
CA GLY A 204 12.39 3.14 -11.14
C GLY A 204 12.51 3.73 -12.55
N GLY A 205 11.65 4.69 -12.94
CA GLY A 205 11.78 5.45 -14.17
C GLY A 205 13.00 6.39 -14.13
N PHE A 206 14.10 6.02 -14.76
CA PHE A 206 15.38 6.76 -14.70
C PHE A 206 15.31 8.19 -15.30
N SER A 207 14.35 8.43 -16.19
CA SER A 207 14.21 9.69 -16.92
C SER A 207 12.99 10.51 -16.50
N CYS A 208 12.10 9.96 -15.66
CA CYS A 208 10.85 10.61 -15.35
C CYS A 208 11.01 11.56 -14.15
N SER A 209 10.67 12.83 -14.39
CA SER A 209 10.75 13.95 -13.44
C SER A 209 9.77 15.04 -13.88
N LYS A 210 9.62 16.09 -13.06
CA LYS A 210 8.87 17.30 -13.43
C LYS A 210 9.25 17.91 -14.79
N ALA A 211 10.51 17.73 -15.23
CA ALA A 211 11.03 18.34 -16.45
C ALA A 211 10.94 17.42 -17.69
N SER A 212 10.46 16.19 -17.53
CA SER A 212 10.34 15.20 -18.61
C SER A 212 8.87 14.87 -18.87
N GLN A 213 8.63 13.99 -19.86
CA GLN A 213 7.32 13.41 -20.07
C GLN A 213 6.96 12.50 -18.87
N SER A 214 5.71 12.62 -18.41
CA SER A 214 5.11 11.77 -17.39
C SER A 214 4.94 10.34 -17.91
N ASP A 215 5.13 9.36 -17.04
CA ASP A 215 4.86 7.95 -17.37
C ASP A 215 3.35 7.68 -17.44
N TYR A 216 2.55 8.39 -16.65
CA TYR A 216 1.10 8.27 -16.69
C TYR A 216 0.39 9.62 -16.63
N THR A 217 -0.83 9.63 -17.18
CA THR A 217 -1.81 10.70 -17.05
C THR A 217 -3.17 10.05 -16.80
N MET A 218 -3.81 10.41 -15.71
CA MET A 218 -5.07 9.83 -15.24
C MET A 218 -6.06 10.91 -14.82
N ILE A 219 -7.33 10.57 -14.87
CA ILE A 219 -8.45 11.35 -14.36
C ILE A 219 -9.15 10.52 -13.31
N ALA A 220 -9.22 11.05 -12.08
CA ALA A 220 -10.05 10.53 -11.02
C ALA A 220 -11.33 11.35 -10.92
N ASN A 221 -12.49 10.69 -11.02
CA ASN A 221 -13.78 11.31 -10.78
C ASN A 221 -14.25 11.02 -9.35
N PHE A 222 -14.88 12.00 -8.74
CA PHE A 222 -15.32 11.99 -7.36
C PHE A 222 -16.84 12.17 -7.27
N THR A 223 -17.45 11.54 -6.28
CA THR A 223 -18.89 11.61 -6.02
C THR A 223 -19.18 11.72 -4.53
N GLU A 224 -20.43 12.01 -4.20
CA GLU A 224 -20.88 12.02 -2.80
C GLU A 224 -20.73 10.61 -2.18
N PRO A 225 -20.48 10.49 -0.86
CA PRO A 225 -20.24 9.20 -0.23
C PRO A 225 -21.35 8.19 -0.50
N ARG A 226 -20.98 7.04 -1.07
CA ARG A 226 -21.95 5.99 -1.43
C ARG A 226 -22.11 5.00 -0.28
N THR A 227 -23.23 4.28 -0.26
CA THR A 227 -23.42 3.20 0.70
C THR A 227 -22.46 2.05 0.37
N PRO A 228 -21.61 1.60 1.31
CA PRO A 228 -20.70 0.49 1.07
C PRO A 228 -21.43 -0.80 0.72
N SER A 229 -20.90 -1.53 -0.25
CA SER A 229 -21.35 -2.91 -0.50
C SER A 229 -20.72 -3.86 0.52
N LEU A 230 -21.44 -4.93 0.84
CA LEU A 230 -21.04 -5.88 1.88
C LEU A 230 -20.29 -7.06 1.25
N ILE A 231 -19.10 -7.35 1.76
CA ILE A 231 -18.31 -8.51 1.34
C ILE A 231 -17.98 -9.41 2.53
N ALA A 232 -17.74 -10.69 2.26
CA ALA A 232 -17.24 -11.61 3.27
C ALA A 232 -15.86 -11.14 3.76
N HIS A 233 -15.59 -11.29 5.05
CA HIS A 233 -14.25 -11.06 5.60
C HIS A 233 -13.25 -12.03 4.96
N PRO A 234 -12.03 -11.56 4.59
CA PRO A 234 -10.95 -12.45 4.16
C PRO A 234 -10.69 -13.56 5.17
N GLU A 235 -10.22 -14.71 4.68
CA GLU A 235 -9.89 -15.84 5.56
C GLU A 235 -8.71 -15.51 6.48
N ASN A 236 -8.72 -16.11 7.67
CA ASN A 236 -7.65 -15.96 8.64
C ASN A 236 -6.43 -16.79 8.24
N TRP A 237 -5.27 -16.34 8.68
CA TRP A 237 -4.02 -17.07 8.54
C TRP A 237 -3.80 -18.03 9.70
N HIS A 238 -3.32 -19.23 9.40
CA HIS A 238 -3.09 -20.28 10.36
C HIS A 238 -1.62 -20.68 10.36
N MET A 239 -1.04 -20.76 11.56
CA MET A 239 0.29 -21.31 11.78
C MET A 239 0.20 -22.83 12.00
N SER A 240 1.06 -23.57 11.32
CA SER A 240 1.24 -25.01 11.49
C SER A 240 2.71 -25.37 11.59
N SER A 241 3.02 -26.49 12.25
CA SER A 241 4.39 -27.01 12.30
C SER A 241 4.60 -28.04 11.20
N SER A 242 5.59 -27.80 10.34
CA SER A 242 6.07 -28.77 9.35
C SER A 242 7.09 -29.72 9.98
N ASN A 243 6.79 -31.02 9.93
CA ASN A 243 7.71 -32.06 10.41
C ASN A 243 8.73 -32.50 9.34
N GLN A 244 8.74 -31.85 8.17
CA GLN A 244 9.60 -32.25 7.05
C GLN A 244 11.00 -31.67 7.26
N SER A 245 11.98 -32.57 7.45
CA SER A 245 13.33 -32.22 7.92
C SER A 245 14.22 -31.58 6.85
N ALA A 246 13.76 -31.54 5.60
CA ALA A 246 14.37 -30.84 4.47
C ALA A 246 13.32 -30.75 3.37
N LEU A 247 12.75 -29.56 3.20
CA LEU A 247 11.90 -29.24 2.04
C LEU A 247 12.79 -28.66 0.93
N ASP A 248 12.35 -28.76 -0.32
CA ASP A 248 13.04 -28.12 -1.44
C ASP A 248 13.05 -26.59 -1.26
N GLN A 249 13.87 -25.88 -2.04
CA GLN A 249 13.89 -24.43 -2.04
C GLN A 249 12.60 -23.89 -2.71
N PRO A 250 11.85 -22.98 -2.07
CA PRO A 250 10.66 -22.39 -2.67
C PRO A 250 11.03 -21.41 -3.79
N GLU A 251 10.17 -21.29 -4.79
CA GLU A 251 10.36 -20.42 -5.97
C GLU A 251 9.15 -19.48 -6.21
N GLY A 252 8.01 -19.72 -5.56
CA GLY A 252 6.79 -18.96 -5.87
C GLY A 252 6.81 -17.50 -5.45
N MET A 253 7.73 -17.11 -4.57
CA MET A 253 7.86 -15.77 -3.99
C MET A 253 9.12 -15.00 -4.44
N ASP A 254 9.85 -15.50 -5.44
CA ASP A 254 11.11 -14.90 -5.94
C ASP A 254 11.04 -13.40 -6.22
N GLY A 255 9.89 -12.89 -6.69
CA GLY A 255 9.70 -11.46 -6.96
C GLY A 255 9.88 -10.57 -5.73
N ILE A 256 9.59 -11.09 -4.53
CA ILE A 256 9.67 -10.36 -3.25
C ILE A 256 11.12 -10.24 -2.74
N HIS A 257 12.03 -11.12 -3.16
CA HIS A 257 13.44 -11.07 -2.76
C HIS A 257 14.12 -9.78 -3.22
N SER A 258 13.62 -9.16 -4.28
CA SER A 258 14.10 -7.86 -4.76
C SER A 258 13.73 -6.68 -3.84
N ILE A 259 12.75 -6.87 -2.97
CA ILE A 259 12.20 -5.85 -2.06
C ILE A 259 12.81 -6.00 -0.67
N LEU A 260 13.07 -7.23 -0.24
CA LEU A 260 13.61 -7.55 1.08
C LEU A 260 15.13 -7.70 1.05
N SER A 261 15.82 -7.14 2.05
CA SER A 261 17.23 -7.45 2.30
C SER A 261 17.31 -8.68 3.21
N LEU A 262 17.67 -9.83 2.66
CA LEU A 262 17.75 -11.10 3.38
C LEU A 262 19.21 -11.47 3.69
N ASP A 263 19.48 -11.92 4.91
CA ASP A 263 20.79 -12.43 5.35
C ASP A 263 20.81 -13.97 5.30
N ASP A 264 21.35 -14.62 6.32
CA ASP A 264 21.52 -16.07 6.38
C ASP A 264 20.18 -16.81 6.53
N THR A 265 20.18 -18.04 6.04
CA THR A 265 19.08 -18.98 6.26
C THR A 265 18.98 -19.36 7.73
N VAL A 266 17.78 -19.35 8.28
CA VAL A 266 17.48 -19.73 9.68
C VAL A 266 16.63 -20.99 9.69
N ALA A 267 16.87 -21.88 10.65
CA ALA A 267 16.02 -23.05 10.83
C ALA A 267 14.65 -22.64 11.38
N SER A 268 13.60 -22.96 10.64
CA SER A 268 12.21 -22.85 11.09
C SER A 268 11.45 -24.11 10.71
N SER A 269 10.42 -24.42 11.50
CA SER A 269 9.42 -25.43 11.17
C SER A 269 8.01 -24.82 11.12
N GLU A 270 7.89 -23.51 11.29
CA GLU A 270 6.60 -22.83 11.36
C GLU A 270 6.21 -22.33 9.97
N VAL A 271 5.03 -22.77 9.51
CA VAL A 271 4.48 -22.39 8.21
C VAL A 271 3.14 -21.70 8.44
N TRP A 272 3.00 -20.54 7.81
CA TRP A 272 1.77 -19.78 7.79
C TRP A 272 1.06 -19.96 6.45
N SER A 273 -0.22 -20.31 6.51
CA SER A 273 -1.06 -20.50 5.33
C SER A 273 -2.52 -20.12 5.62
N PRO A 274 -3.28 -19.63 4.61
CA PRO A 274 -4.73 -19.54 4.72
C PRO A 274 -5.42 -20.91 4.86
N ASP A 275 -4.85 -21.98 4.31
CA ASP A 275 -5.39 -23.34 4.44
C ASP A 275 -4.70 -24.11 5.56
N SER A 276 -5.42 -24.27 6.67
CA SER A 276 -4.98 -25.01 7.86
C SER A 276 -4.59 -26.47 7.61
N ASN A 277 -5.00 -27.09 6.50
CA ASN A 277 -4.72 -28.49 6.17
C ASN A 277 -3.65 -28.65 5.08
N ALA A 278 -3.16 -27.55 4.50
CA ALA A 278 -2.21 -27.64 3.42
C ALA A 278 -0.83 -28.04 3.93
N THR A 279 -0.18 -28.96 3.21
CA THR A 279 1.19 -29.40 3.51
C THR A 279 2.16 -28.74 2.54
N PRO A 280 3.20 -28.05 3.04
CA PRO A 280 4.21 -27.44 2.18
C PRO A 280 5.00 -28.51 1.42
N THR A 281 5.35 -28.22 0.17
CA THR A 281 6.25 -29.01 -0.68
C THR A 281 7.66 -28.45 -0.71
N ALA A 282 7.79 -27.14 -0.51
CA ALA A 282 9.06 -26.42 -0.38
C ALA A 282 8.95 -25.43 0.79
N MET A 283 10.04 -25.15 1.50
CA MET A 283 10.04 -24.16 2.57
C MET A 283 11.45 -23.67 2.87
N GLN A 284 11.60 -22.36 3.03
CA GLN A 284 12.85 -21.77 3.46
C GLN A 284 12.60 -20.51 4.29
N THR A 285 13.44 -20.29 5.30
CA THR A 285 13.40 -19.11 6.15
C THR A 285 14.73 -18.40 6.14
N TRP A 286 14.70 -17.07 6.15
CA TRP A 286 15.85 -16.18 6.20
C TRP A 286 15.67 -15.12 7.28
N SER A 287 16.76 -14.66 7.90
CA SER A 287 16.73 -13.46 8.73
C SER A 287 16.66 -12.20 7.86
N ILE A 288 15.90 -11.21 8.31
CA ILE A 288 15.76 -9.91 7.62
C ILE A 288 16.85 -8.95 8.11
N ASN A 289 17.51 -8.26 7.16
CA ASN A 289 18.52 -7.25 7.44
C ASN A 289 17.93 -5.83 7.43
N THR A 290 17.57 -5.31 8.60
CA THR A 290 16.94 -3.99 8.73
C THR A 290 17.88 -2.80 8.55
N SER A 291 19.19 -3.02 8.58
CA SER A 291 20.20 -1.97 8.37
C SER A 291 20.02 -1.23 7.03
N ASN A 292 19.46 -1.95 6.05
CA ASN A 292 19.11 -1.45 4.72
C ASN A 292 17.62 -1.70 4.37
N SER A 293 16.79 -2.14 5.32
CA SER A 293 15.42 -2.49 4.99
C SER A 293 14.64 -1.26 4.55
N PRO A 294 13.98 -1.32 3.38
CA PRO A 294 13.20 -0.20 2.90
C PRO A 294 11.93 -0.03 3.74
N ASN A 295 11.47 1.22 3.86
CA ASN A 295 10.05 1.46 4.08
C ASN A 295 9.31 1.00 2.82
N PHE A 296 8.42 0.03 2.97
CA PHE A 296 7.54 -0.45 1.92
C PHE A 296 6.34 0.49 1.81
N SER A 297 6.43 1.49 0.95
CA SER A 297 5.36 2.46 0.69
C SER A 297 5.16 2.64 -0.82
N PRO A 298 4.81 1.56 -1.54
CA PRO A 298 4.73 1.61 -2.99
C PRO A 298 3.69 2.65 -3.40
N MET A 299 4.13 3.64 -4.20
CA MET A 299 3.24 4.58 -4.88
C MET A 299 2.28 5.35 -3.96
N THR A 300 2.66 5.62 -2.70
CA THR A 300 1.83 6.41 -1.77
C THR A 300 1.35 7.76 -2.34
N PRO A 301 2.21 8.58 -2.97
CA PRO A 301 1.74 9.81 -3.61
C PRO A 301 0.70 9.56 -4.70
N PHE A 302 0.83 8.49 -5.48
CA PHE A 302 -0.14 8.16 -6.53
C PHE A 302 -1.52 7.80 -5.95
N PHE A 303 -1.58 6.91 -4.95
CA PHE A 303 -2.86 6.56 -4.31
C PHE A 303 -3.50 7.77 -3.63
N GLN A 304 -2.71 8.57 -2.92
CA GLN A 304 -3.22 9.79 -2.30
C GLN A 304 -3.74 10.80 -3.35
N ALA A 305 -3.04 10.97 -4.48
CA ALA A 305 -3.51 11.83 -5.56
C ALA A 305 -4.87 11.38 -6.13
N LEU A 306 -5.11 10.06 -6.19
CA LEU A 306 -6.39 9.46 -6.57
C LEU A 306 -7.49 9.61 -5.49
N GLY A 307 -7.16 10.08 -4.29
CA GLY A 307 -8.08 10.08 -3.14
C GLY A 307 -8.31 8.69 -2.56
N LEU A 308 -7.32 7.80 -2.69
CA LEU A 308 -7.31 6.46 -2.12
C LEU A 308 -6.30 6.39 -0.97
N PRO A 309 -6.59 5.60 0.08
CA PRO A 309 -5.61 5.35 1.13
C PRO A 309 -4.42 4.56 0.55
N SER A 310 -3.23 4.85 1.05
CA SER A 310 -2.02 4.13 0.66
C SER A 310 -1.61 3.09 1.69
N ILE A 311 -1.03 2.00 1.19
CA ILE A 311 -0.33 1.01 2.01
C ILE A 311 1.09 1.52 2.23
N SER A 312 1.48 1.57 3.50
CA SER A 312 2.86 1.82 3.88
C SER A 312 3.21 1.05 5.14
N TYR A 313 4.42 0.50 5.17
CA TYR A 313 4.86 -0.44 6.18
C TYR A 313 6.38 -0.36 6.35
N ASP A 314 6.83 -0.27 7.59
CA ASP A 314 8.25 -0.39 7.91
C ASP A 314 8.55 -1.86 8.16
N VAL A 315 9.45 -2.43 7.35
CA VAL A 315 9.86 -3.84 7.50
C VAL A 315 10.62 -3.99 8.84
N PRO A 316 10.10 -4.79 9.79
CA PRO A 316 10.68 -4.97 11.11
C PRO A 316 11.86 -5.95 11.07
N ASP A 317 12.61 -5.98 12.17
CA ASP A 317 13.52 -7.08 12.47
C ASP A 317 12.73 -8.38 12.63
N GLY A 318 13.32 -9.50 12.19
CA GLY A 318 12.69 -10.81 12.30
C GLY A 318 13.07 -11.74 11.16
N THR A 319 12.11 -12.55 10.72
CA THR A 319 12.33 -13.57 9.68
C THR A 319 11.34 -13.46 8.53
N TRP A 320 11.83 -13.75 7.33
CA TRP A 320 11.02 -13.98 6.14
C TRP A 320 10.94 -15.48 5.89
N THR A 321 9.74 -16.04 5.85
CA THR A 321 9.51 -17.46 5.60
C THR A 321 8.68 -17.64 4.34
N GLU A 322 9.18 -18.45 3.42
CA GLU A 322 8.47 -18.85 2.21
C GLU A 322 8.10 -20.32 2.26
N ALA A 323 6.93 -20.64 1.71
CA ALA A 323 6.50 -22.01 1.54
C ALA A 323 5.72 -22.17 0.23
N ASP A 324 6.06 -23.19 -0.55
CA ASP A 324 5.27 -23.57 -1.73
C ASP A 324 4.31 -24.70 -1.38
N PHE A 325 3.13 -24.64 -1.98
CA PHE A 325 2.08 -25.64 -1.91
C PHE A 325 1.70 -26.06 -3.33
N SER A 326 0.74 -26.97 -3.47
CA SER A 326 0.38 -27.53 -4.77
C SER A 326 -0.27 -26.54 -5.75
N HIS A 327 -0.84 -25.44 -5.26
CA HIS A 327 -1.64 -24.48 -6.06
C HIS A 327 -1.38 -23.00 -5.70
N TYR A 328 -0.45 -22.75 -4.80
CA TYR A 328 -0.12 -21.41 -4.33
C TYR A 328 1.19 -21.43 -3.56
N SER A 329 1.73 -20.25 -3.36
CA SER A 329 2.89 -20.02 -2.49
C SER A 329 2.56 -18.99 -1.44
N THR A 330 3.19 -19.10 -0.27
CA THR A 330 3.07 -18.12 0.80
C THR A 330 4.42 -17.53 1.15
N GLY A 331 4.38 -16.27 1.57
CA GLY A 331 5.52 -15.52 2.07
C GLY A 331 5.09 -14.70 3.26
N VAL A 332 5.75 -14.87 4.40
CA VAL A 332 5.36 -14.22 5.66
C VAL A 332 6.54 -13.58 6.37
N ILE A 333 6.29 -12.43 6.99
CA ILE A 333 7.21 -11.80 7.93
C ILE A 333 6.70 -12.04 9.34
N THR A 334 7.56 -12.59 10.19
CA THR A 334 7.38 -12.61 11.64
C THR A 334 8.41 -11.72 12.30
N ASN A 335 8.00 -10.95 13.32
CA ASN A 335 8.93 -10.12 14.08
C ASN A 335 9.81 -10.96 15.03
N GLU A 336 10.75 -10.34 15.73
CA GLU A 336 11.60 -11.00 16.73
C GLU A 336 10.82 -11.71 17.86
N GLN A 337 9.56 -11.32 18.10
CA GLN A 337 8.67 -11.94 19.08
C GLN A 337 7.88 -13.13 18.50
N GLY A 338 8.04 -13.43 17.21
CA GLY A 338 7.32 -14.48 16.50
C GLY A 338 5.88 -14.10 16.09
N GLU A 339 5.52 -12.83 16.17
CA GLU A 339 4.19 -12.34 15.76
C GLU A 339 4.15 -12.12 14.24
N LEU A 340 3.05 -12.52 13.61
CA LEU A 340 2.82 -12.33 12.17
C LEU A 340 2.59 -10.85 11.87
N VAL A 341 3.40 -10.29 10.97
CA VAL A 341 3.36 -8.87 10.61
C VAL A 341 2.92 -8.65 9.16
N LEU A 342 3.46 -9.44 8.23
CA LEU A 342 3.04 -9.47 6.83
C LEU A 342 2.75 -10.91 6.44
N SER A 343 1.72 -11.09 5.65
CA SER A 343 1.42 -12.36 5.01
C SER A 343 0.96 -12.15 3.58
N LEU A 344 1.53 -12.92 2.66
CA LEU A 344 1.30 -12.87 1.23
C LEU A 344 1.00 -14.27 0.72
N VAL A 345 -0.06 -14.41 -0.07
CA VAL A 345 -0.35 -15.58 -0.90
C VAL A 345 -0.25 -15.16 -2.35
N ARG A 346 0.47 -15.95 -3.14
CA ARG A 346 0.41 -15.92 -4.59
C ARG A 346 -0.33 -17.17 -5.04
N LEU A 347 -1.47 -16.99 -5.69
CA LEU A 347 -2.23 -18.10 -6.24
C LEU A 347 -1.74 -18.42 -7.65
N ASP A 348 -1.65 -19.70 -7.98
CA ASP A 348 -1.36 -20.12 -9.34
C ASP A 348 -2.59 -19.83 -10.21
N THR A 349 -2.41 -19.04 -11.27
CA THR A 349 -3.46 -18.61 -12.20
C THR A 349 -3.40 -19.29 -13.55
#